data_AF-A0A080N1S4-F1
#
_entry.id   AF-A0A080N1S4-F1
#
_cell.length_a   1.000
_cell.length_b   1.000
_cell.length_c   1.000
_cell.angle_alpha   90.00
_cell.angle_beta   90.00
_cell.angle_gamma   90.00
#
_symmetry.space_group_name_H-M   'P 1'
#
loop_
_entity.id
_entity.type
_entity.pdbx_description
1 polymer ?
#
loop_
_entity_poly.entity_id
_entity_poly.type
_entity_poly.pdbx_seq_one_letter_code
_entity_poly.pdbx_strand_id
1 'polypeptide(L)'
;MQQEASQGLSNASSNLNQTQAGLNDFLLSSSGDLDQASGLLSQASGQANLSLSKVTGKLTVANAGVDSLIGEAQEINSQNDQLIDDIRESQLPGSGDIAADLKQRNGDLKQSISDLQKLNSDIGESVNTSASWANQLNDATQGSLARSGAARKDVISGSLPKLNQGLQTLSSSSNALSQGLDNQGKMVQQAKTTLDQLDQTAAATRQSFSSTDAYLAGLEGRLDSLITDVSAVGSSNVLSQYFGKNGKLDVSKVADFMLSPTVLDTKVVYPVATYGSGTAPLFINLSLWVGAFMLMVIVKLEVDDEGIDNPTPGERYWGRWLLLAPLAAIQGLITTVGALLIGVQTASAPLFILTAVITSLIYLSIMYALSTTFMHVGKALCVVLVILQIPGSSGLYPIEMMPSFFRNLYPFFPFTYSINALRETIGGFYRND
;
A
#
# COMPACT_ATOMS: atom_id res chain seq x y z
N MET A 1 -6.54 33.15 5.55
CA MET A 1 -6.00 32.62 4.28
C MET A 1 -5.32 31.26 4.41
N GLN A 2 -4.18 31.09 5.09
CA GLN A 2 -3.45 29.79 5.09
C GLN A 2 -4.15 28.68 5.90
N GLN A 3 -4.71 29.01 7.08
CA GLN A 3 -5.55 28.09 7.86
C GLN A 3 -6.82 27.70 7.09
N GLU A 4 -7.48 28.65 6.43
CA GLU A 4 -8.68 28.39 5.62
C GLU A 4 -8.37 27.46 4.42
N ALA A 5 -7.21 27.63 3.79
CA ALA A 5 -6.77 26.76 2.69
C ALA A 5 -6.48 25.33 3.17
N SER A 6 -5.82 25.17 4.33
CA SER A 6 -5.57 23.86 4.93
C SER A 6 -6.88 23.15 5.31
N GLN A 7 -7.82 23.89 5.90
CA GLN A 7 -9.12 23.36 6.30
C GLN A 7 -10.00 23.01 5.09
N GLY A 8 -9.94 23.82 4.03
CA GLY A 8 -10.59 23.52 2.75
C GLY A 8 -10.06 22.23 2.10
N LEU A 9 -8.74 22.01 2.13
CA LEU A 9 -8.12 20.78 1.62
C LEU A 9 -8.47 19.55 2.45
N SER A 10 -8.54 19.69 3.77
CA SER A 10 -8.99 18.62 4.67
C SER A 10 -10.44 18.21 4.39
N ASN A 11 -11.33 19.20 4.22
CA ASN A 11 -12.72 18.95 3.83
C ASN A 11 -12.82 18.29 2.45
N ALA A 12 -12.01 18.73 1.49
CA ALA A 12 -11.97 18.11 0.16
C ALA A 12 -11.51 16.63 0.25
N SER A 13 -10.50 16.32 1.04
CA SER A 13 -10.05 14.94 1.27
C SER A 13 -11.15 14.08 1.91
N SER A 14 -11.86 14.63 2.92
CA SER A 14 -12.99 13.95 3.56
C SER A 14 -14.12 13.65 2.56
N ASN A 15 -14.50 14.64 1.75
CA ASN A 15 -15.54 14.50 0.73
C ASN A 15 -15.14 13.47 -0.34
N LEU A 16 -13.87 13.41 -0.75
CA LEU A 16 -13.38 12.41 -1.70
C LEU A 16 -13.47 10.99 -1.14
N ASN A 17 -13.14 10.80 0.14
CA ASN A 17 -13.28 9.50 0.81
C ASN A 17 -14.76 9.09 0.94
N GLN A 18 -15.64 10.03 1.30
CA GLN A 18 -17.08 9.77 1.34
C GLN A 18 -17.64 9.43 -0.06
N THR A 19 -17.18 10.13 -1.09
CA THR A 19 -17.57 9.86 -2.48
C THR A 19 -17.11 8.47 -2.92
N GLN A 20 -15.89 8.08 -2.56
CA GLN A 20 -15.35 6.75 -2.84
C GLN A 20 -16.16 5.64 -2.13
N ALA A 21 -16.51 5.84 -0.85
CA ALA A 21 -17.35 4.91 -0.10
C ALA A 21 -18.75 4.79 -0.72
N GLY A 22 -19.40 5.92 -1.00
CA GLY A 22 -20.73 5.95 -1.61
C GLY A 22 -20.77 5.33 -3.02
N LEU A 23 -19.71 5.50 -3.82
CA LEU A 23 -19.57 4.82 -5.10
C LEU A 23 -19.51 3.29 -4.94
N ASN A 24 -18.77 2.81 -3.93
CA ASN A 24 -18.64 1.39 -3.67
C ASN A 24 -19.96 0.78 -3.18
N ASP A 25 -20.67 1.47 -2.29
CA ASP A 25 -21.99 1.06 -1.79
C ASP A 25 -23.04 1.04 -2.90
N PHE A 26 -23.10 2.10 -3.72
CA PHE A 26 -23.98 2.16 -4.89
C PHE A 26 -23.76 0.98 -5.84
N LEU A 27 -22.50 0.56 -6.00
CA LEU A 27 -22.13 -0.58 -6.83
C LEU A 27 -22.55 -1.92 -6.24
N LEU A 28 -22.32 -2.12 -4.95
CA LEU A 28 -22.76 -3.35 -4.27
C LEU A 28 -24.29 -3.49 -4.35
N SER A 29 -25.02 -2.40 -4.11
CA SER A 29 -26.48 -2.37 -4.23
C SER A 29 -26.93 -2.60 -5.68
N SER A 30 -26.43 -1.80 -6.63
CA SER A 30 -26.83 -1.91 -8.04
C SER A 30 -26.47 -3.27 -8.64
N SER A 31 -25.34 -3.86 -8.22
CA SER A 31 -24.97 -5.22 -8.61
C SER A 31 -25.97 -6.22 -8.03
N GLY A 32 -26.29 -6.15 -6.73
CA GLY A 32 -27.31 -7.03 -6.14
C GLY A 32 -28.66 -6.95 -6.86
N ASP A 33 -29.14 -5.73 -7.12
CA ASP A 33 -30.42 -5.48 -7.78
C ASP A 33 -30.43 -5.98 -9.23
N LEU A 34 -29.34 -5.76 -9.98
CA LEU A 34 -29.21 -6.26 -11.35
C LEU A 34 -29.11 -7.79 -11.42
N ASP A 35 -28.47 -8.44 -10.45
CA ASP A 35 -28.43 -9.91 -10.37
C ASP A 35 -29.81 -10.47 -10.08
N GLN A 36 -30.53 -9.85 -9.15
CA GLN A 36 -31.91 -10.24 -8.84
C GLN A 36 -32.83 -10.03 -10.06
N ALA A 37 -32.75 -8.89 -10.73
CA ALA A 37 -33.51 -8.60 -11.93
C ALA A 37 -33.19 -9.59 -13.06
N SER A 38 -31.91 -9.91 -13.26
CA SER A 38 -31.45 -10.89 -14.25
C SER A 38 -31.98 -12.30 -13.95
N GLY A 39 -31.95 -12.70 -12.68
CA GLY A 39 -32.50 -13.97 -12.22
C GLY A 39 -34.02 -14.05 -12.42
N LEU A 40 -34.75 -13.01 -12.04
CA LEU A 40 -36.20 -12.91 -12.24
C LEU A 40 -36.56 -12.93 -13.73
N LEU A 41 -35.82 -12.21 -14.57
CA LEU A 41 -36.04 -12.20 -16.02
C LEU A 41 -35.81 -13.60 -16.64
N SER A 42 -34.73 -14.28 -16.23
CA SER A 42 -34.44 -15.65 -16.69
C SER A 42 -35.52 -16.63 -16.25
N GLN A 43 -35.98 -16.55 -14.99
CA GLN A 43 -37.08 -17.38 -14.47
C GLN A 43 -38.39 -17.11 -15.21
N ALA A 44 -38.76 -15.83 -15.40
CA ALA A 44 -39.97 -15.45 -16.11
C ALA A 44 -39.95 -15.94 -17.56
N SER A 45 -38.81 -15.81 -18.24
CA SER A 45 -38.61 -16.31 -19.60
C SER A 45 -38.71 -17.84 -19.67
N GLY A 46 -38.08 -18.56 -18.74
CA GLY A 46 -38.19 -20.02 -18.64
C GLY A 46 -39.64 -20.49 -18.41
N GLN A 47 -40.37 -19.81 -17.53
CA GLN A 47 -41.78 -20.12 -17.25
C GLN A 47 -42.68 -19.82 -18.46
N ALA A 48 -42.43 -18.72 -19.17
CA ALA A 48 -43.12 -18.39 -20.41
C ALA A 48 -42.86 -19.46 -21.48
N ASN A 49 -41.60 -19.88 -21.65
CA ASN A 49 -41.22 -20.90 -22.62
C ASN A 49 -41.90 -22.25 -22.32
N LEU A 50 -41.92 -22.68 -21.05
CA LEU A 50 -42.64 -23.88 -20.62
C LEU A 50 -44.15 -23.80 -20.92
N SER A 51 -44.76 -22.64 -20.68
CA SER A 51 -46.18 -22.42 -20.96
C SER A 51 -46.46 -22.47 -22.46
N LEU A 52 -45.59 -21.87 -23.26
CA LEU A 52 -45.69 -21.88 -24.71
C LEU A 52 -45.51 -23.30 -25.27
N SER A 53 -44.51 -24.06 -24.81
CA SER A 53 -44.34 -25.45 -25.21
C SER A 53 -45.56 -26.32 -24.89
N LYS A 54 -46.22 -26.10 -23.74
CA LYS A 54 -47.47 -26.80 -23.39
C LYS A 54 -48.61 -26.46 -24.35
N VAL A 55 -48.77 -25.19 -24.71
CA VAL A 55 -49.80 -24.74 -25.66
C VAL A 55 -49.51 -25.31 -27.05
N THR A 56 -48.29 -25.17 -27.55
CA THR A 56 -47.86 -25.74 -28.82
C THR A 56 -48.13 -27.24 -28.88
N GLY A 57 -47.74 -28.00 -27.85
CA GLY A 57 -47.99 -29.44 -27.79
C GLY A 57 -49.47 -29.81 -27.82
N LYS A 58 -50.33 -29.08 -27.09
CA LYS A 58 -51.79 -29.28 -27.13
C LYS A 58 -52.37 -28.96 -28.49
N LEU A 59 -51.94 -27.86 -29.12
CA LEU A 59 -52.38 -27.47 -30.46
C LEU A 59 -51.93 -28.47 -31.52
N THR A 60 -50.71 -29.01 -31.44
CA THR A 60 -50.23 -30.06 -32.35
C THR A 60 -51.09 -31.32 -32.25
N VAL A 61 -51.44 -31.76 -31.04
CA VAL A 61 -52.33 -32.92 -30.85
C VAL A 61 -53.72 -32.63 -31.40
N ALA A 62 -54.27 -31.44 -31.13
CA ALA A 62 -55.57 -31.03 -31.65
C ALA A 62 -55.57 -30.97 -33.19
N ASN A 63 -54.51 -30.43 -33.79
CA ASN A 63 -54.32 -30.32 -35.23
C ASN A 63 -54.32 -31.70 -35.91
N ALA A 64 -53.55 -32.65 -35.38
CA ALA A 64 -53.52 -34.01 -35.89
C ALA A 64 -54.88 -34.73 -35.74
N GLY A 65 -55.58 -34.49 -34.63
CA GLY A 65 -56.92 -35.05 -34.43
C GLY A 65 -57.97 -34.50 -35.41
N VAL A 66 -57.96 -33.19 -35.65
CA VAL A 66 -58.85 -32.55 -36.64
C VAL A 66 -58.52 -33.02 -38.05
N ASP A 67 -57.25 -33.19 -38.39
CA ASP A 67 -56.82 -33.72 -39.69
C ASP A 67 -57.38 -35.14 -39.96
N SER A 68 -57.32 -36.01 -38.94
CA SER A 68 -57.92 -37.35 -39.00
C SER A 68 -59.44 -37.29 -39.23
N LEU A 69 -60.16 -36.43 -38.49
CA LEU A 69 -61.62 -36.27 -38.63
C LEU A 69 -62.01 -35.70 -39.99
N ILE A 70 -61.21 -34.80 -40.55
CA ILE A 70 -61.41 -34.29 -41.92
C ILE A 70 -61.30 -35.44 -42.92
N GLY A 71 -60.30 -36.31 -42.78
CA GLY A 71 -60.15 -37.49 -43.63
C GLY A 71 -61.36 -38.42 -43.58
N GLU A 72 -61.84 -38.74 -42.37
CA GLU A 72 -63.07 -39.54 -42.17
C GLU A 72 -64.30 -38.87 -42.78
N ALA A 73 -64.49 -37.57 -42.56
CA ALA A 73 -65.62 -36.81 -43.10
C ALA A 73 -65.59 -36.73 -44.64
N GLN A 74 -64.41 -36.62 -45.24
CA GLN A 74 -64.24 -36.66 -46.70
C GLN A 74 -64.63 -38.02 -47.28
N GLU A 75 -64.26 -39.11 -46.60
CA GLU A 75 -64.63 -40.46 -47.00
C GLU A 75 -66.16 -40.67 -46.92
N ILE A 76 -66.79 -40.25 -45.82
CA ILE A 76 -68.26 -40.27 -45.67
C ILE A 76 -68.94 -39.43 -46.76
N ASN A 77 -68.43 -38.23 -47.05
CA ASN A 77 -68.98 -37.37 -48.10
C ASN A 77 -68.91 -38.03 -49.48
N SER A 78 -67.80 -38.72 -49.78
CA SER A 78 -67.61 -39.47 -51.02
C SER A 78 -68.55 -40.68 -51.11
N GLN A 79 -68.75 -41.41 -50.01
CA GLN A 79 -69.71 -42.52 -49.94
C GLN A 79 -71.16 -42.04 -50.12
N ASN A 80 -71.51 -40.89 -49.54
CA ASN A 80 -72.82 -40.26 -49.74
C ASN A 80 -73.06 -39.86 -51.19
N ASP A 81 -72.05 -39.31 -51.89
CA ASP A 81 -72.15 -38.97 -53.31
C ASP A 81 -72.48 -40.22 -54.14
N GLN A 82 -71.83 -41.37 -53.86
CA GLN A 82 -72.13 -42.65 -54.51
C GLN A 82 -73.55 -43.14 -54.22
N LEU A 83 -73.98 -43.12 -52.94
CA LEU A 83 -75.33 -43.51 -52.53
C LEU A 83 -76.43 -42.65 -53.17
N ILE A 84 -76.19 -41.33 -53.31
CA ILE A 84 -77.11 -40.41 -53.97
C ILE A 84 -77.25 -40.76 -55.46
N ASP A 85 -76.14 -41.09 -56.13
CA ASP A 85 -76.16 -41.54 -57.52
C ASP A 85 -76.92 -42.86 -57.67
N ASP A 86 -76.72 -43.85 -56.78
CA ASP A 86 -77.44 -45.13 -56.77
C ASP A 86 -78.97 -44.96 -56.58
N ILE A 87 -79.39 -44.07 -55.67
CA ILE A 87 -80.81 -43.76 -55.42
C ILE A 87 -81.46 -43.15 -56.66
N ARG A 88 -80.72 -42.29 -57.36
CA ARG A 88 -81.18 -41.63 -58.59
C ARG A 88 -81.32 -42.62 -59.76
N GLU A 89 -80.42 -43.59 -59.86
CA GLU A 89 -80.49 -44.65 -60.88
C GLU A 89 -81.63 -45.66 -60.63
N SER A 90 -82.06 -45.85 -59.38
CA SER A 90 -83.11 -46.82 -58.99
C SER A 90 -84.54 -46.46 -59.44
N GLN A 91 -84.80 -45.24 -59.94
CA GLN A 91 -86.08 -44.78 -60.52
C GLN A 91 -87.36 -45.05 -59.68
N LEU A 92 -87.26 -45.07 -58.35
CA LEU A 92 -88.41 -45.24 -57.46
C LEU A 92 -89.30 -43.97 -57.42
N PRO A 93 -90.62 -44.09 -57.19
CA PRO A 93 -91.50 -42.93 -57.04
C PRO A 93 -91.03 -42.00 -55.89
N GLY A 94 -90.76 -40.73 -56.17
CA GLY A 94 -90.25 -39.75 -55.19
C GLY A 94 -88.74 -39.77 -54.95
N SER A 95 -87.97 -40.61 -55.66
CA SER A 95 -86.50 -40.70 -55.50
C SER A 95 -85.77 -39.42 -55.91
N GLY A 96 -86.31 -38.66 -56.87
CA GLY A 96 -85.71 -37.41 -57.35
C GLY A 96 -85.64 -36.32 -56.28
N ASP A 97 -86.72 -36.13 -55.51
CA ASP A 97 -86.77 -35.12 -54.44
C ASP A 97 -85.88 -35.50 -53.25
N ILE A 98 -85.85 -36.80 -52.91
CA ILE A 98 -84.97 -37.33 -51.85
C ILE A 98 -83.49 -37.20 -52.24
N ALA A 99 -83.13 -37.55 -53.48
CA ALA A 99 -81.77 -37.39 -53.98
C ALA A 99 -81.34 -35.91 -54.02
N ALA A 100 -82.27 -34.99 -54.32
CA ALA A 100 -81.99 -33.55 -54.29
C ALA A 100 -81.72 -33.03 -52.86
N ASP A 101 -82.53 -33.42 -51.85
CA ASP A 101 -82.31 -33.03 -50.44
C ASP A 101 -80.99 -33.62 -49.91
N LEU A 102 -80.71 -34.90 -50.19
CA LEU A 102 -79.46 -35.53 -49.79
C LEU A 102 -78.25 -34.87 -50.46
N LYS A 103 -78.36 -34.49 -51.74
CA LYS A 103 -77.30 -33.76 -52.44
C LYS A 103 -77.04 -32.38 -51.85
N GLN A 104 -78.09 -31.67 -51.44
CA GLN A 104 -77.94 -30.40 -50.74
C GLN A 104 -77.21 -30.59 -49.40
N ARG A 105 -77.65 -31.55 -48.57
CA ARG A 105 -77.00 -31.88 -47.29
C ARG A 105 -75.54 -32.32 -47.46
N ASN A 106 -75.24 -33.09 -48.50
CA ASN A 106 -73.86 -33.48 -48.80
C ASN A 106 -73.02 -32.28 -49.26
N GLY A 107 -73.62 -31.33 -49.99
CA GLY A 107 -73.01 -30.03 -50.29
C GLY A 107 -72.67 -29.22 -49.04
N ASP A 108 -73.58 -29.15 -48.07
CA ASP A 108 -73.37 -28.46 -46.78
C ASP A 108 -72.28 -29.15 -45.93
N LEU A 109 -72.24 -30.49 -45.96
CA LEU A 109 -71.17 -31.28 -45.34
C LEU A 109 -69.81 -30.96 -45.96
N LYS A 110 -69.73 -30.92 -47.30
CA LYS A 110 -68.51 -30.55 -48.04
C LYS A 110 -68.02 -29.13 -47.73
N GLN A 111 -68.93 -28.18 -47.54
CA GLN A 111 -68.59 -26.84 -47.09
C GLN A 111 -68.02 -26.88 -45.65
N SER A 112 -68.66 -27.61 -44.74
CA SER A 112 -68.20 -27.77 -43.36
C SER A 112 -66.81 -28.43 -43.28
N ILE A 113 -66.53 -29.41 -44.14
CA ILE A 113 -65.20 -30.02 -44.29
C ILE A 113 -64.17 -28.97 -44.74
N SER A 114 -64.51 -28.13 -45.72
CA SER A 114 -63.61 -27.07 -46.20
C SER A 114 -63.31 -26.04 -45.10
N ASP A 115 -64.31 -25.67 -44.31
CA ASP A 115 -64.15 -24.76 -43.18
C ASP A 115 -63.26 -25.37 -42.08
N LEU A 116 -63.43 -26.68 -41.79
CA LEU A 116 -62.57 -27.43 -40.87
C LEU A 116 -61.13 -27.53 -41.40
N GLN A 117 -60.92 -27.77 -42.70
CA GLN A 117 -59.59 -27.78 -43.32
C GLN A 117 -58.89 -26.44 -43.16
N LYS A 118 -59.60 -25.33 -43.39
CA LYS A 118 -59.07 -23.99 -43.18
C LYS A 118 -58.69 -23.76 -41.72
N LEU A 119 -59.59 -24.09 -40.79
CA LEU A 119 -59.31 -24.00 -39.36
C LEU A 119 -58.10 -24.84 -38.95
N ASN A 120 -57.97 -26.05 -39.50
CA ASN A 120 -56.83 -26.92 -39.23
C ASN A 120 -55.52 -26.32 -39.75
N SER A 121 -55.53 -25.72 -40.94
CA SER A 121 -54.38 -24.97 -41.47
C SER A 121 -54.01 -23.78 -40.56
N ASP A 122 -54.99 -23.00 -40.13
CA ASP A 122 -54.79 -21.84 -39.24
C ASP A 122 -54.21 -22.26 -37.86
N ILE A 123 -54.64 -23.41 -37.34
CA ILE A 123 -54.06 -24.01 -36.12
C ILE A 123 -52.60 -24.40 -36.36
N GLY A 124 -52.29 -25.01 -37.51
CA GLY A 124 -50.92 -25.40 -37.88
C GLY A 124 -49.99 -24.18 -37.99
N GLU A 125 -50.48 -23.08 -38.57
CA GLU A 125 -49.75 -21.81 -38.60
C GLU A 125 -49.54 -21.23 -37.19
N SER A 126 -50.57 -21.26 -36.33
CA SER A 126 -50.45 -20.82 -34.93
C SER A 126 -49.42 -21.63 -34.13
N VAL A 127 -49.32 -22.94 -34.37
CA VAL A 127 -48.29 -23.82 -33.78
C VAL A 127 -46.90 -23.36 -34.19
N ASN A 128 -46.67 -23.10 -35.48
CA ASN A 128 -45.39 -22.63 -36.00
C ASN A 128 -45.02 -21.24 -35.48
N THR A 129 -45.97 -20.30 -35.46
CA THR A 129 -45.76 -18.95 -34.90
C THR A 129 -45.44 -19.00 -33.41
N SER A 130 -46.14 -19.86 -32.64
CA SER A 130 -45.87 -20.05 -31.22
C SER A 130 -44.45 -20.59 -30.97
N ALA A 131 -43.99 -21.55 -31.77
CA ALA A 131 -42.61 -22.04 -31.69
C ALA A 131 -41.58 -20.94 -32.02
N SER A 132 -41.87 -20.08 -33.01
CA SER A 132 -41.02 -18.94 -33.34
C SER A 132 -40.94 -17.93 -32.19
N TRP A 133 -42.06 -17.63 -31.53
CA TRP A 133 -42.09 -16.73 -30.37
C TRP A 133 -41.29 -17.24 -29.19
N ALA A 134 -41.32 -18.56 -28.92
CA ALA A 134 -40.46 -19.17 -27.90
C ALA A 134 -38.97 -18.86 -28.16
N ASN A 135 -38.52 -19.07 -29.39
CA ASN A 135 -37.13 -18.81 -29.77
C ASN A 135 -36.79 -17.32 -29.69
N GLN A 136 -37.66 -16.44 -30.21
CA GLN A 136 -37.44 -14.99 -30.16
C GLN A 136 -37.40 -14.46 -28.72
N LEU A 137 -38.29 -14.95 -27.84
CA LEU A 137 -38.30 -14.58 -26.43
C LEU A 137 -37.02 -15.04 -25.74
N ASN A 138 -36.60 -16.27 -26.00
CA ASN A 138 -35.36 -16.83 -25.46
C ASN A 138 -34.13 -16.03 -25.93
N ASP A 139 -34.05 -15.70 -27.22
CA ASP A 139 -32.94 -14.91 -27.79
C ASP A 139 -32.92 -13.48 -27.25
N ALA A 140 -34.09 -12.82 -27.16
CA ALA A 140 -34.20 -11.49 -26.57
C ALA A 140 -33.78 -11.50 -25.09
N THR A 141 -34.17 -12.53 -24.35
CA THR A 141 -33.80 -12.71 -22.93
C THR A 141 -32.28 -12.90 -22.79
N GLN A 142 -31.70 -13.83 -23.54
CA GLN A 142 -30.26 -14.10 -23.50
C GLN A 142 -29.45 -12.89 -23.96
N GLY A 143 -29.89 -12.20 -25.02
CA GLY A 143 -29.26 -10.98 -25.51
C GLY A 143 -29.33 -9.84 -24.49
N SER A 144 -30.45 -9.67 -23.79
CA SER A 144 -30.59 -8.68 -22.72
C SER A 144 -29.66 -8.99 -21.54
N LEU A 145 -29.61 -10.26 -21.12
CA LEU A 145 -28.74 -10.72 -20.05
C LEU A 145 -27.25 -10.52 -20.40
N ALA A 146 -26.85 -10.85 -21.63
CA ALA A 146 -25.49 -10.66 -22.12
C ALA A 146 -25.08 -9.18 -22.17
N ARG A 147 -25.97 -8.31 -22.67
CA ARG A 147 -25.73 -6.85 -22.70
C ARG A 147 -25.63 -6.26 -21.30
N SER A 148 -26.52 -6.66 -20.39
CA SER A 148 -26.49 -6.25 -18.99
C SER A 148 -25.19 -6.70 -18.30
N GLY A 149 -24.78 -7.96 -18.51
CA GLY A 149 -23.51 -8.49 -18.00
C GLY A 149 -22.28 -7.77 -18.55
N ALA A 150 -22.27 -7.44 -19.85
CA ALA A 150 -21.19 -6.67 -20.47
C ALA A 150 -21.11 -5.25 -19.92
N ALA A 151 -22.24 -4.53 -19.85
CA ALA A 151 -22.29 -3.18 -19.28
C ALA A 151 -21.81 -3.15 -17.82
N ARG A 152 -22.24 -4.14 -17.01
CA ARG A 152 -21.71 -4.33 -15.66
C ARG A 152 -20.20 -4.51 -15.67
N LYS A 153 -19.69 -5.42 -16.50
CA LYS A 153 -18.26 -5.70 -16.59
C LYS A 153 -17.47 -4.44 -16.94
N ASP A 154 -17.95 -3.63 -17.88
CA ASP A 154 -17.29 -2.38 -18.28
C ASP A 154 -17.26 -1.35 -17.15
N VAL A 155 -18.34 -1.25 -16.37
CA VAL A 155 -18.38 -0.39 -15.19
C VAL A 155 -17.41 -0.88 -14.12
N ILE A 156 -17.49 -2.15 -13.73
CA ILE A 156 -16.70 -2.72 -12.63
C ILE A 156 -15.21 -2.82 -12.96
N SER A 157 -14.87 -3.28 -14.17
CA SER A 157 -13.47 -3.54 -14.56
C SER A 157 -12.82 -2.41 -15.34
N GLY A 158 -13.60 -1.52 -15.95
CA GLY A 158 -13.09 -0.44 -16.80
C GLY A 158 -13.17 0.93 -16.13
N SER A 159 -14.39 1.42 -15.92
CA SER A 159 -14.64 2.81 -15.52
C SER A 159 -14.35 3.04 -14.04
N LEU A 160 -14.78 2.13 -13.18
CA LEU A 160 -14.63 2.28 -11.74
C LEU A 160 -13.17 2.25 -11.26
N PRO A 161 -12.30 1.32 -11.69
CA PRO A 161 -10.91 1.31 -11.24
C PRO A 161 -10.19 2.60 -11.66
N LYS A 162 -10.49 3.12 -12.86
CA LYS A 162 -9.96 4.40 -13.33
C LYS A 162 -10.47 5.57 -12.49
N LEU A 163 -11.76 5.61 -12.17
CA LEU A 163 -12.32 6.63 -11.29
C LEU A 163 -11.69 6.56 -9.89
N ASN A 164 -11.52 5.35 -9.35
CA ASN A 164 -10.91 5.13 -8.05
C ASN A 164 -9.44 5.57 -8.02
N GLN A 165 -8.67 5.24 -9.06
CA GLN A 165 -7.30 5.74 -9.24
C GLN A 165 -7.26 7.26 -9.36
N GLY A 166 -8.19 7.86 -10.10
CA GLY A 166 -8.33 9.32 -10.20
C GLY A 166 -8.60 9.98 -8.86
N LEU A 167 -9.54 9.44 -8.07
CA LEU A 167 -9.87 9.92 -6.73
C LEU A 167 -8.69 9.76 -5.75
N GLN A 168 -7.96 8.64 -5.81
CA GLN A 168 -6.75 8.42 -5.00
C GLN A 168 -5.64 9.40 -5.37
N THR A 169 -5.44 9.65 -6.67
CA THR A 169 -4.46 10.62 -7.18
C THR A 169 -4.83 12.04 -6.74
N LEU A 170 -6.12 12.39 -6.78
CA LEU A 170 -6.59 13.69 -6.33
C LEU A 170 -6.41 13.85 -4.80
N SER A 171 -6.71 12.80 -4.03
CA SER A 171 -6.51 12.77 -2.58
C SER A 171 -5.03 12.92 -2.19
N SER A 172 -4.13 12.18 -2.84
CA SER A 172 -2.69 12.29 -2.60
C SER A 172 -2.14 13.66 -3.00
N SER A 173 -2.58 14.20 -4.14
CA SER A 173 -2.20 15.55 -4.59
C SER A 173 -2.69 16.63 -3.62
N SER A 174 -3.92 16.49 -3.12
CA SER A 174 -4.48 17.37 -2.09
C SER A 174 -3.65 17.33 -0.81
N ASN A 175 -3.29 16.14 -0.33
CA ASN A 175 -2.42 16.00 0.85
C ASN A 175 -1.03 16.59 0.65
N ALA A 176 -0.42 16.39 -0.53
CA ALA A 176 0.86 17.00 -0.86
C ALA A 176 0.79 18.53 -0.88
N LEU A 177 -0.28 19.10 -1.44
CA LEU A 177 -0.51 20.54 -1.43
C LEU A 177 -0.72 21.08 -0.02
N SER A 178 -1.45 20.35 0.85
CA SER A 178 -1.62 20.71 2.27
C SER A 178 -0.29 20.79 3.00
N GLN A 179 0.55 19.77 2.84
CA GLN A 179 1.90 19.72 3.43
C GLN A 179 2.80 20.83 2.87
N GLY A 180 2.70 21.12 1.57
CA GLY A 180 3.40 22.23 0.94
C GLY A 180 3.02 23.58 1.55
N LEU A 181 1.72 23.83 1.77
CA LEU A 181 1.23 25.04 2.42
C LEU A 181 1.70 25.16 3.88
N ASP A 182 1.70 24.05 4.64
CA ASP A 182 2.20 24.04 6.02
C ASP A 182 3.70 24.37 6.09
N ASN A 183 4.50 23.75 5.22
CA ASN A 183 5.93 24.04 5.10
C ASN A 183 6.20 25.49 4.70
N GLN A 184 5.41 26.03 3.76
CA GLN A 184 5.49 27.44 3.40
C GLN A 184 5.16 28.36 4.58
N GLY A 185 4.14 28.03 5.38
CA GLY A 185 3.80 28.77 6.61
C GLY A 185 4.95 28.78 7.61
N LYS A 186 5.60 27.64 7.82
CA LYS A 186 6.80 27.53 8.67
C LYS A 186 7.96 28.37 8.14
N MET A 187 8.22 28.34 6.83
CA MET A 187 9.25 29.17 6.20
C MET A 187 8.98 30.66 6.37
N VAL A 188 7.72 31.10 6.23
CA VAL A 188 7.33 32.50 6.46
C VAL A 188 7.56 32.89 7.92
N GLN A 189 7.24 32.01 8.87
CA GLN A 189 7.47 32.27 10.30
C GLN A 189 8.97 32.34 10.65
N GLN A 190 9.78 31.46 10.05
CA GLN A 190 11.24 31.52 10.16
C GLN A 190 11.78 32.82 9.57
N ALA A 191 11.34 33.20 8.36
CA ALA A 191 11.75 34.45 7.72
C ALA A 191 11.41 35.68 8.60
N LYS A 192 10.22 35.71 9.22
CA LYS A 192 9.88 36.74 10.21
C LYS A 192 10.84 36.74 11.39
N THR A 193 11.11 35.57 11.97
CA THR A 193 12.03 35.44 13.11
C THR A 193 13.44 35.92 12.76
N THR A 194 13.92 35.60 11.55
CA THR A 194 15.21 36.07 11.06
C THR A 194 15.21 37.58 10.82
N LEU A 195 14.13 38.16 10.30
CA LEU A 195 13.99 39.61 10.16
C LEU A 195 13.99 40.30 11.53
N ASP A 196 13.30 39.75 12.53
CA ASP A 196 13.29 40.28 13.90
C ASP A 196 14.69 40.20 14.53
N GLN A 197 15.42 39.11 14.32
CA GLN A 197 16.81 38.96 14.77
C GLN A 197 17.76 39.94 14.06
N LEU A 198 17.55 40.18 12.76
CA LEU A 198 18.33 41.16 12.00
C LEU A 198 18.11 42.57 12.57
N ASP A 199 16.86 42.92 12.88
CA ASP A 199 16.52 44.21 13.47
C ASP A 199 17.15 44.39 14.86
N GLN A 200 17.09 43.36 15.71
CA GLN A 200 17.77 43.35 17.02
C GLN A 200 19.29 43.48 16.87
N THR A 201 19.88 42.79 15.90
CA THR A 201 21.33 42.85 15.63
C THR A 201 21.73 44.24 15.15
N ALA A 202 20.94 44.86 14.28
CA ALA A 202 21.15 46.23 13.82
C ALA A 202 21.05 47.24 14.98
N ALA A 203 20.09 47.06 15.89
CA ALA A 203 19.96 47.87 17.09
C ALA A 203 21.17 47.71 18.04
N ALA A 204 21.59 46.48 18.32
CA ALA A 204 22.77 46.19 19.12
C ALA A 204 24.05 46.78 18.51
N THR A 205 24.19 46.71 17.18
CA THR A 205 25.32 47.30 16.45
C THR A 205 25.34 48.82 16.60
N ARG A 206 24.19 49.49 16.48
CA ARG A 206 24.09 50.94 16.74
C ARG A 206 24.50 51.29 18.18
N GLN A 207 24.09 50.50 19.16
CA GLN A 207 24.46 50.71 20.56
C GLN A 207 25.97 50.54 20.78
N SER A 208 26.60 49.55 20.15
CA SER A 208 28.06 49.35 20.20
C SER A 208 28.83 50.51 19.57
N PHE A 209 28.34 51.06 18.44
CA PHE A 209 28.94 52.27 17.85
C PHE A 209 28.82 53.47 18.79
N SER A 210 27.66 53.71 19.38
CA SER A 210 27.49 54.79 20.37
C SER A 210 28.40 54.62 21.59
N SER A 211 28.58 53.39 22.07
CA SER A 211 29.48 53.11 23.18
C SER A 211 30.95 53.34 22.80
N THR A 212 31.34 52.95 21.58
CA THR A 212 32.68 53.16 21.05
C THR A 212 33.00 54.65 20.90
N ASP A 213 32.04 55.43 20.42
CA ASP A 213 32.13 56.89 20.32
C ASP A 213 32.37 57.53 21.71
N ALA A 214 31.60 57.10 22.72
CA ALA A 214 31.80 57.54 24.10
C ALA A 214 33.17 57.14 24.68
N TYR A 215 33.67 55.93 24.36
CA TYR A 215 35.01 55.50 24.77
C TYR A 215 36.11 56.33 24.11
N LEU A 216 35.98 56.65 22.82
CA LEU A 216 36.94 57.49 22.10
C LEU A 216 36.97 58.91 22.64
N ALA A 217 35.80 59.52 22.91
CA ALA A 217 35.72 60.82 23.57
C ALA A 217 36.35 60.81 24.97
N GLY A 218 36.14 59.73 25.74
CA GLY A 218 36.79 59.54 27.03
C GLY A 218 38.32 59.36 26.93
N LEU A 219 38.80 58.67 25.89
CA LEU A 219 40.23 58.51 25.60
C LEU A 219 40.86 59.86 25.25
N GLU A 220 40.19 60.65 24.40
CA GLU A 220 40.62 62.00 24.03
C GLU A 220 40.81 62.87 25.29
N GLY A 221 39.80 62.93 26.17
CA GLY A 221 39.92 63.71 27.42
C GLY A 221 41.02 63.21 28.36
N ARG A 222 41.29 61.89 28.40
CA ARG A 222 42.40 61.32 29.16
C ARG A 222 43.76 61.62 28.54
N LEU A 223 43.86 61.62 27.21
CA LEU A 223 45.08 62.02 26.51
C LEU A 223 45.37 63.50 26.73
N ASP A 224 44.34 64.35 26.73
CA ASP A 224 44.49 65.79 27.02
C ASP A 224 44.95 66.02 28.48
N SER A 225 44.39 65.26 29.42
CA SER A 225 44.85 65.24 30.82
C SER A 225 46.30 64.72 30.94
N LEU A 226 46.66 63.65 30.24
CA LEU A 226 48.03 63.12 30.21
C LEU A 226 49.01 64.11 29.60
N ILE A 227 48.65 64.82 28.53
CA ILE A 227 49.48 65.87 27.93
C ILE A 227 49.70 66.99 28.95
N THR A 228 48.64 67.38 29.68
CA THR A 228 48.70 68.37 30.74
C THR A 228 49.61 67.91 31.89
N ASP A 229 49.44 66.67 32.36
CA ASP A 229 50.22 66.07 33.45
C ASP A 229 51.68 65.87 33.04
N VAL A 230 51.96 65.41 31.82
CA VAL A 230 53.33 65.27 31.30
C VAL A 230 54.00 66.64 31.12
N SER A 231 53.25 67.68 30.74
CA SER A 231 53.77 69.06 30.69
C SER A 231 54.07 69.61 32.09
N ALA A 232 53.25 69.28 33.08
CA ALA A 232 53.48 69.60 34.49
C ALA A 232 54.66 68.80 35.08
N VAL A 233 54.86 67.56 34.65
CA VAL A 233 56.01 66.73 35.03
C VAL A 233 57.28 67.18 34.31
N GLY A 234 57.23 67.66 33.05
CA GLY A 234 58.38 68.24 32.35
C GLY A 234 58.90 69.54 32.97
N SER A 235 58.06 70.21 33.77
CA SER A 235 58.43 71.39 34.55
C SER A 235 58.85 71.08 36.00
N SER A 236 58.73 69.82 36.45
CA SER A 236 59.23 69.35 37.74
C SER A 236 60.32 68.30 37.56
N ASN A 237 61.43 68.41 38.27
CA ASN A 237 62.65 67.58 38.10
C ASN A 237 62.49 66.09 38.55
N VAL A 238 61.37 65.43 38.23
CA VAL A 238 60.98 64.11 38.79
C VAL A 238 61.29 62.94 37.82
N LEU A 239 61.35 63.20 36.50
CA LEU A 239 61.65 62.16 35.50
C LEU A 239 63.08 61.60 35.59
N SER A 240 63.98 62.33 36.25
CA SER A 240 65.38 61.94 36.50
C SER A 240 65.54 60.93 37.65
N GLN A 241 64.49 60.67 38.46
CA GLN A 241 64.57 59.78 39.63
C GLN A 241 64.04 58.35 39.41
N TYR A 242 63.19 58.10 38.40
CA TYR A 242 62.60 56.77 38.19
C TYR A 242 63.10 56.02 36.96
N PHE A 243 63.81 56.67 36.04
CA PHE A 243 64.58 55.98 35.00
C PHE A 243 66.06 55.91 35.40
N GLY A 244 66.42 54.84 36.11
CA GLY A 244 67.80 54.38 36.11
C GLY A 244 68.27 54.07 34.69
N LYS A 245 69.58 54.18 34.42
CA LYS A 245 70.23 54.23 33.09
C LYS A 245 69.85 53.18 32.02
N ASN A 246 69.02 52.17 32.29
CA ASN A 246 68.80 51.03 31.37
C ASN A 246 67.32 50.66 31.11
N GLY A 247 66.37 51.61 31.19
CA GLY A 247 64.91 51.41 31.01
C GLY A 247 64.47 50.22 30.13
N LYS A 248 64.22 49.06 30.73
CA LYS A 248 63.73 47.86 30.03
C LYS A 248 62.60 47.18 30.80
N LEU A 249 61.50 47.00 30.09
CA LEU A 249 60.31 46.23 30.47
C LEU A 249 60.56 44.75 30.15
N ASP A 250 60.24 43.85 31.07
CA ASP A 250 60.55 42.41 30.96
C ASP A 250 59.46 41.65 30.14
N VAL A 251 59.80 41.36 28.88
CA VAL A 251 58.92 40.79 27.84
C VAL A 251 58.58 39.31 28.09
N SER A 252 59.38 38.60 28.91
CA SER A 252 59.26 37.14 29.06
C SER A 252 57.98 36.70 29.79
N LYS A 253 57.48 37.51 30.74
CA LYS A 253 56.27 37.16 31.52
C LYS A 253 54.96 37.35 30.75
N VAL A 254 54.96 38.18 29.71
CA VAL A 254 53.79 38.41 28.85
C VAL A 254 53.61 37.25 27.87
N ALA A 255 54.71 36.63 27.43
CA ALA A 255 54.70 35.47 26.53
C ALA A 255 54.14 34.20 27.20
N ASP A 256 54.50 33.92 28.47
CA ASP A 256 54.02 32.72 29.19
C ASP A 256 52.51 32.75 29.47
N PHE A 257 51.93 33.93 29.71
CA PHE A 257 50.47 34.06 29.93
C PHE A 257 49.67 33.76 28.66
N MET A 258 50.21 34.12 27.48
CA MET A 258 49.60 33.85 26.17
C MET A 258 49.64 32.37 25.75
N LEU A 259 50.54 31.55 26.30
CA LEU A 259 50.76 30.14 25.92
C LEU A 259 49.95 29.11 26.73
N SER A 260 49.31 29.52 27.83
CA SER A 260 48.57 28.62 28.73
C SER A 260 47.36 27.86 28.13
N PRO A 261 46.66 28.30 27.06
CA PRO A 261 45.47 27.58 26.58
C PRO A 261 45.75 26.40 25.62
N THR A 262 46.99 26.08 25.25
CA THR A 262 47.29 25.19 24.11
C THR A 262 48.01 23.88 24.44
N VAL A 263 48.25 23.55 25.71
CA VAL A 263 48.87 22.27 26.10
C VAL A 263 47.80 21.21 26.38
N LEU A 264 47.44 20.44 25.36
CA LEU A 264 46.54 19.28 25.47
C LEU A 264 47.32 18.03 25.88
N ASP A 265 47.15 17.57 27.12
CA ASP A 265 47.59 16.23 27.57
C ASP A 265 46.55 15.18 27.14
N THR A 266 46.87 14.35 26.15
CA THR A 266 45.95 13.32 25.61
C THR A 266 46.33 11.93 26.14
N LYS A 267 45.52 11.38 27.05
CA LYS A 267 45.66 10.00 27.52
C LYS A 267 44.71 9.05 26.79
N VAL A 268 45.27 8.13 25.99
CA VAL A 268 44.50 7.11 25.27
C VAL A 268 44.38 5.88 26.15
N VAL A 269 43.16 5.61 26.64
CA VAL A 269 42.88 4.48 27.55
C VAL A 269 42.84 3.14 26.82
N TYR A 270 42.40 3.11 25.56
CA TYR A 270 42.37 1.91 24.70
C TYR A 270 42.85 2.21 23.29
N PRO A 271 44.09 1.82 22.91
CA PRO A 271 44.64 2.14 21.60
C PRO A 271 44.08 1.22 20.51
N VAL A 272 43.41 1.81 19.51
CA VAL A 272 43.00 1.13 18.28
C VAL A 272 43.91 1.62 17.14
N ALA A 273 44.69 0.70 16.57
CA ALA A 273 45.80 1.01 15.67
C ALA A 273 45.37 1.52 14.29
N THR A 274 44.19 1.13 13.81
CA THR A 274 43.70 1.48 12.47
C THR A 274 42.23 1.89 12.49
N TYR A 275 41.87 2.86 11.65
CA TYR A 275 40.48 3.29 11.45
C TYR A 275 39.56 2.12 11.03
N GLY A 276 40.09 1.19 10.24
CA GLY A 276 39.39 -0.04 9.86
C GLY A 276 39.02 -0.90 11.07
N SER A 277 39.92 -1.05 12.05
CA SER A 277 39.62 -1.79 13.28
C SER A 277 38.61 -1.05 14.16
N GLY A 278 38.64 0.29 14.18
CA GLY A 278 37.67 1.10 14.91
C GLY A 278 36.25 1.04 14.35
N THR A 279 36.13 0.82 13.03
CA THR A 279 34.83 0.72 12.33
C THR A 279 34.36 -0.73 12.10
N ALA A 280 35.23 -1.73 12.29
CA ALA A 280 34.91 -3.14 12.11
C ALA A 280 33.68 -3.62 12.91
N PRO A 281 33.48 -3.25 14.20
CA PRO A 281 32.29 -3.63 14.95
C PRO A 281 30.97 -3.25 14.28
N LEU A 282 30.90 -2.09 13.62
CA LEU A 282 29.70 -1.64 12.92
C LEU A 282 29.42 -2.53 11.71
N PHE A 283 30.42 -2.74 10.86
CA PHE A 283 30.24 -3.49 9.62
C PHE A 283 30.03 -4.98 9.86
N ILE A 284 30.66 -5.56 10.89
CA ILE A 284 30.40 -6.93 11.31
C ILE A 284 28.93 -7.05 11.74
N ASN A 285 28.44 -6.16 12.60
CA ASN A 285 27.03 -6.18 13.01
C ASN A 285 26.07 -6.02 11.84
N LEU A 286 26.37 -5.12 10.91
CA LEU A 286 25.59 -4.94 9.67
C LEU A 286 25.57 -6.21 8.83
N SER A 287 26.72 -6.85 8.64
CA SER A 287 26.86 -8.12 7.90
C SER A 287 26.05 -9.25 8.56
N LEU A 288 26.14 -9.40 9.88
CA LEU A 288 25.39 -10.43 10.62
C LEU A 288 23.88 -10.20 10.55
N TRP A 289 23.43 -8.94 10.66
CA TRP A 289 22.03 -8.59 10.55
C TRP A 289 21.48 -8.92 9.16
N VAL A 290 22.14 -8.43 8.11
CA VAL A 290 21.71 -8.69 6.73
C VAL A 290 21.75 -10.18 6.42
N GLY A 291 22.79 -10.90 6.85
CA GLY A 291 22.88 -12.34 6.64
C GLY A 291 21.77 -13.12 7.35
N ALA A 292 21.45 -12.79 8.60
CA ALA A 292 20.31 -13.38 9.31
C ALA A 292 18.97 -13.04 8.64
N PHE A 293 18.82 -11.83 8.09
CA PHE A 293 17.63 -11.44 7.34
C PHE A 293 17.50 -12.23 6.03
N MET A 294 18.59 -12.48 5.33
CA MET A 294 18.59 -13.30 4.12
C MET A 294 18.10 -14.73 4.39
N LEU A 295 18.43 -15.31 5.55
CA LEU A 295 17.88 -16.60 5.96
C LEU A 295 16.34 -16.55 6.07
N MET A 296 15.76 -15.44 6.55
CA MET A 296 14.30 -15.25 6.63
C MET A 296 13.63 -15.08 5.26
N VAL A 297 14.37 -14.62 4.26
CA VAL A 297 13.85 -14.39 2.90
C VAL A 297 13.96 -15.65 2.04
N ILE A 298 15.10 -16.35 2.12
CA ILE A 298 15.40 -17.53 1.30
C ILE A 298 14.69 -18.77 1.83
N VAL A 299 14.75 -19.01 3.15
CA VAL A 299 14.15 -20.21 3.75
C VAL A 299 12.67 -19.94 4.01
N LYS A 300 11.80 -20.84 3.53
CA LYS A 300 10.36 -20.76 3.82
C LYS A 300 10.17 -20.88 5.34
N LEU A 301 9.51 -19.90 5.96
CA LEU A 301 9.38 -19.85 7.42
C LEU A 301 8.30 -20.82 7.94
N GLU A 302 7.28 -21.07 7.13
CA GLU A 302 6.20 -22.03 7.41
C GLU A 302 6.77 -23.44 7.57
N VAL A 303 6.35 -24.14 8.63
CA VAL A 303 6.69 -25.54 8.86
C VAL A 303 5.61 -26.37 8.18
N ASP A 304 6.04 -27.31 7.33
CA ASP A 304 5.14 -28.27 6.71
C ASP A 304 4.83 -29.38 7.72
N ASP A 305 3.56 -29.79 7.79
CA ASP A 305 3.08 -30.81 8.72
C ASP A 305 3.11 -32.22 8.10
N GLU A 306 3.64 -32.35 6.88
CA GLU A 306 3.71 -33.62 6.15
C GLU A 306 4.61 -34.65 6.86
N GLY A 307 4.00 -35.72 7.38
CA GLY A 307 4.69 -36.83 8.04
C GLY A 307 4.97 -36.66 9.53
N ILE A 308 4.46 -35.61 10.19
CA ILE A 308 4.60 -35.38 11.64
C ILE A 308 3.21 -35.31 12.28
N ASP A 309 2.93 -36.17 13.25
CA ASP A 309 1.64 -36.19 13.97
C ASP A 309 1.49 -34.93 14.84
N ASN A 310 0.69 -33.98 14.34
CA ASN A 310 0.12 -32.83 15.07
C ASN A 310 1.11 -32.07 15.98
N PRO A 311 2.21 -31.51 15.45
CA PRO A 311 3.22 -30.82 16.25
C PRO A 311 2.67 -29.55 16.90
N THR A 312 3.04 -29.30 18.16
CA THR A 312 2.61 -28.10 18.90
C THR A 312 3.23 -26.83 18.28
N PRO A 313 2.60 -25.65 18.43
CA PRO A 313 3.16 -24.40 17.92
C PRO A 313 4.58 -24.09 18.43
N GLY A 314 4.89 -24.49 19.67
CA GLY A 314 6.22 -24.35 20.25
C GLY A 314 7.26 -25.25 19.57
N GLU A 315 6.92 -26.51 19.28
CA GLU A 315 7.80 -27.44 18.57
C GLU A 315 8.05 -27.00 17.13
N ARG A 316 7.05 -26.43 16.45
CA ARG A 316 7.21 -25.84 15.12
C ARG A 316 8.20 -24.67 15.14
N TYR A 317 8.04 -23.76 16.10
CA TYR A 317 8.91 -22.59 16.25
C TYR A 317 10.36 -23.01 16.55
N TRP A 318 10.56 -23.86 17.56
CA TRP A 318 11.89 -24.31 17.94
C TRP A 318 12.54 -25.22 16.90
N GLY A 319 11.77 -26.06 16.20
CA GLY A 319 12.27 -26.93 15.14
C GLY A 319 12.84 -26.12 13.97
N ARG A 320 12.10 -25.10 13.50
CA ARG A 320 12.59 -24.24 12.43
C ARG A 320 13.71 -23.31 12.91
N TRP A 321 13.65 -22.79 14.14
CA TRP A 321 14.74 -22.01 14.72
C TRP A 321 16.04 -22.83 14.83
N LEU A 322 15.96 -24.09 15.29
CA LEU A 322 17.11 -25.01 15.37
C LEU A 322 17.70 -25.34 14.00
N LEU A 323 16.90 -25.32 12.94
CA LEU A 323 17.40 -25.47 11.57
C LEU A 323 18.18 -24.23 11.10
N LEU A 324 17.74 -23.03 11.49
CA LEU A 324 18.37 -21.77 11.09
C LEU A 324 19.57 -21.39 11.98
N ALA A 325 19.57 -21.80 13.25
CA ALA A 325 20.60 -21.43 14.23
C ALA A 325 22.03 -21.86 13.83
N PRO A 326 22.28 -23.09 13.34
CA PRO A 326 23.59 -23.48 12.85
C PRO A 326 24.07 -22.62 11.67
N LEU A 327 23.17 -22.27 10.75
CA LEU A 327 23.50 -21.42 9.60
C LEU A 327 23.89 -20.01 10.04
N ALA A 328 23.14 -19.44 10.99
CA ALA A 328 23.48 -18.14 11.59
C ALA A 328 24.79 -18.18 12.38
N ALA A 329 25.06 -19.27 13.11
CA ALA A 329 26.31 -19.44 13.85
C ALA A 329 27.52 -19.57 12.92
N ILE A 330 27.41 -20.38 11.85
CA ILE A 330 28.45 -20.54 10.82
C ILE A 330 28.74 -19.19 10.14
N GLN A 331 27.70 -18.42 9.81
CA GLN A 331 27.86 -17.05 9.31
C GLN A 331 28.68 -16.18 10.28
N GLY A 332 28.34 -16.21 11.58
CA GLY A 332 29.06 -15.45 12.62
C GLY A 332 30.55 -15.77 12.65
N LEU A 333 30.87 -17.06 12.54
CA LEU A 333 32.23 -17.56 12.47
C LEU A 333 32.93 -17.11 11.19
N ILE A 334 32.31 -17.28 10.02
CA ILE A 334 32.90 -16.91 8.72
C ILE A 334 33.17 -15.39 8.67
N THR A 335 32.23 -14.56 9.10
CA THR A 335 32.39 -13.10 9.09
C THR A 335 33.55 -12.65 9.98
N THR A 336 33.73 -13.24 11.16
CA THR A 336 34.81 -12.87 12.08
C THR A 336 36.16 -13.45 11.69
N VAL A 337 36.22 -14.70 11.22
CA VAL A 337 37.45 -15.29 10.66
C VAL A 337 37.90 -14.48 9.44
N GLY A 338 36.97 -14.09 8.56
CA GLY A 338 37.27 -13.20 7.44
C GLY A 338 37.84 -11.85 7.89
N ALA A 339 37.26 -11.25 8.93
CA ALA A 339 37.77 -10.00 9.50
C ALA A 339 39.19 -10.15 10.09
N LEU A 340 39.49 -11.28 10.75
CA LEU A 340 40.83 -11.57 11.26
C LEU A 340 41.84 -11.77 10.13
N LEU A 341 41.46 -12.43 9.04
CA LEU A 341 42.33 -12.61 7.86
C LEU A 341 42.65 -11.30 7.15
N ILE A 342 41.72 -10.33 7.14
CA ILE A 342 41.92 -8.99 6.59
C ILE A 342 42.84 -8.13 7.48
N GLY A 343 43.08 -8.56 8.72
CA GLY A 343 43.99 -7.88 9.66
C GLY A 343 43.30 -6.90 10.61
N VAL A 344 42.03 -7.13 10.95
CA VAL A 344 41.35 -6.36 12.02
C VAL A 344 42.03 -6.63 13.36
N GLN A 345 42.41 -5.57 14.08
CA GLN A 345 42.99 -5.68 15.42
C GLN A 345 42.00 -6.36 16.35
N THR A 346 42.45 -7.37 17.10
CA THR A 346 41.67 -8.00 18.16
C THR A 346 42.55 -8.24 19.38
N ALA A 347 42.05 -7.88 20.56
CA ALA A 347 42.73 -8.17 21.82
C ALA A 347 42.58 -9.65 22.21
N SER A 348 41.42 -10.25 21.90
CA SER A 348 41.17 -11.68 22.09
C SER A 348 40.38 -12.27 20.92
N ALA A 349 41.06 -12.98 20.02
CA ALA A 349 40.45 -13.58 18.84
C ALA A 349 39.35 -14.62 19.17
N PRO A 350 39.49 -15.51 20.18
CA PRO A 350 38.42 -16.44 20.54
C PRO A 350 37.16 -15.72 21.03
N LEU A 351 37.33 -14.67 21.85
CA LEU A 351 36.19 -13.90 22.38
C LEU A 351 35.52 -13.06 21.30
N PHE A 352 36.28 -12.55 20.34
CA PHE A 352 35.76 -11.85 19.16
C PHE A 352 34.84 -12.75 18.32
N ILE A 353 35.29 -13.97 18.01
CA ILE A 353 34.48 -14.96 17.27
C ILE A 353 33.24 -15.35 18.07
N LEU A 354 33.40 -15.67 19.36
CA LEU A 354 32.29 -16.05 20.23
C LEU A 354 31.23 -14.96 20.31
N THR A 355 31.65 -13.70 20.47
CA THR A 355 30.75 -12.54 20.56
C THR A 355 29.94 -12.39 19.28
N ALA A 356 30.55 -12.57 18.10
CA ALA A 356 29.84 -12.50 16.83
C ALA A 356 28.87 -13.67 16.62
N VAL A 357 29.23 -14.89 17.02
CA VAL A 357 28.34 -16.05 16.94
C VAL A 357 27.10 -15.85 17.82
N ILE A 358 27.29 -15.40 19.06
CA ILE A 358 26.19 -15.09 19.98
C ILE A 358 25.31 -13.97 19.41
N THR A 359 25.93 -12.90 18.91
CA THR A 359 25.22 -11.78 18.29
C THR A 359 24.38 -12.24 17.08
N SER A 360 24.93 -13.10 16.24
CA SER A 360 24.23 -13.66 15.07
C SER A 360 22.99 -14.46 15.47
N LEU A 361 23.08 -15.26 16.55
CA LEU A 361 21.94 -16.00 17.09
C LEU A 361 20.87 -15.08 17.71
N ILE A 362 21.27 -13.99 18.35
CA ILE A 362 20.34 -12.98 18.86
C ILE A 362 19.59 -12.30 17.71
N TYR A 363 20.31 -11.88 16.66
CA TYR A 363 19.68 -11.29 15.48
C TYR A 363 18.73 -12.25 14.78
N LEU A 364 19.14 -13.51 14.62
CA LEU A 364 18.27 -14.56 14.11
C LEU A 364 16.98 -14.65 14.94
N SER A 365 17.09 -14.67 16.26
CA SER A 365 15.93 -14.81 17.16
C SER A 365 14.97 -13.63 17.06
N ILE A 366 15.49 -12.40 17.02
CA ILE A 366 14.68 -11.18 16.86
C ILE A 366 13.95 -11.21 15.52
N MET A 367 14.67 -11.48 14.42
CA MET A 367 14.08 -11.48 13.08
C MET A 367 13.11 -12.62 12.87
N TYR A 368 13.41 -13.80 13.40
CA TYR A 368 12.56 -14.97 13.29
C TYR A 368 11.25 -14.77 14.07
N ALA A 369 11.32 -14.20 15.28
CA ALA A 369 10.14 -13.83 16.05
C ALA A 369 9.26 -12.81 15.30
N LEU A 370 9.85 -11.73 14.78
CA LEU A 370 9.12 -10.72 14.02
C LEU A 370 8.51 -11.27 12.73
N SER A 371 9.30 -12.02 11.95
CA SER A 371 8.90 -12.53 10.64
C SER A 371 7.87 -13.66 10.75
N THR A 372 7.89 -14.45 11.82
CA THR A 372 6.88 -15.50 12.06
C THR A 372 5.58 -14.91 12.59
N THR A 373 5.65 -13.89 13.46
CA THR A 373 4.44 -13.28 14.06
C THR A 373 3.68 -12.40 13.08
N PHE A 374 4.38 -11.61 12.27
CA PHE A 374 3.78 -10.62 11.37
C PHE A 374 3.95 -10.95 9.88
N MET A 375 4.45 -12.15 9.55
CA MET A 375 4.68 -12.62 8.17
C MET A 375 5.44 -11.58 7.32
N HIS A 376 4.87 -11.13 6.21
CA HIS A 376 5.48 -10.13 5.32
C HIS A 376 5.73 -8.78 5.99
N VAL A 377 4.83 -8.35 6.90
CA VAL A 377 5.00 -7.11 7.67
C VAL A 377 6.18 -7.22 8.62
N GLY A 378 6.39 -8.39 9.23
CA GLY A 378 7.53 -8.67 10.11
C GLY A 378 8.86 -8.51 9.42
N LYS A 379 8.97 -8.99 8.16
CA LYS A 379 10.17 -8.80 7.34
C LYS A 379 10.42 -7.32 7.04
N ALA A 380 9.37 -6.54 6.73
CA ALA A 380 9.49 -5.09 6.53
C ALA A 380 9.97 -4.38 7.81
N LEU A 381 9.46 -4.78 8.99
CA LEU A 381 9.92 -4.25 10.28
C LEU A 381 11.41 -4.52 10.53
N CYS A 382 11.92 -5.70 10.16
CA CYS A 382 13.35 -6.01 10.28
C CYS A 382 14.24 -5.07 9.45
N VAL A 383 13.75 -4.64 8.27
CA VAL A 383 14.43 -3.66 7.41
C VAL A 383 14.34 -2.25 8.02
N VAL A 384 13.18 -1.85 8.53
CA VAL A 384 13.03 -0.55 9.22
C VAL A 384 13.96 -0.49 10.44
N LEU A 385 14.05 -1.57 11.21
CA LEU A 385 14.95 -1.65 12.37
C LEU A 385 16.41 -1.48 11.97
N VAL A 386 16.88 -2.01 10.85
CA VAL A 386 18.29 -1.78 10.44
C VAL A 386 18.54 -0.33 10.04
N ILE A 387 17.59 0.28 9.32
CA ILE A 387 17.69 1.68 8.87
C ILE A 387 17.75 2.63 10.08
N LEU A 388 16.97 2.35 11.13
CA LEU A 388 17.00 3.13 12.37
C LEU A 388 18.25 2.88 13.21
N GLN A 389 18.77 1.65 13.20
CA GLN A 389 19.93 1.27 14.00
C GLN A 389 21.25 1.85 13.47
N ILE A 390 21.46 1.94 12.15
CA ILE A 390 22.71 2.46 11.57
C ILE A 390 23.08 3.84 12.13
N PRO A 391 22.21 4.87 12.08
CA PRO A 391 22.47 6.15 12.72
C PRO A 391 22.18 6.11 14.22
N GLY A 392 21.47 5.12 14.75
CA GLY A 392 21.01 5.10 16.13
C GLY A 392 21.92 4.38 17.13
N SER A 393 22.89 3.57 16.70
CA SER A 393 23.61 2.64 17.58
C SER A 393 25.06 3.04 17.93
N SER A 394 25.40 4.32 17.80
CA SER A 394 26.73 4.87 18.10
C SER A 394 27.91 4.23 17.33
N GLY A 395 27.66 3.62 16.17
CA GLY A 395 28.68 2.91 15.40
C GLY A 395 29.70 3.82 14.72
N LEU A 396 29.25 4.93 14.13
CA LEU A 396 30.09 5.91 13.41
C LEU A 396 30.39 7.16 14.24
N TYR A 397 29.40 7.64 15.00
CA TYR A 397 29.50 8.83 15.84
C TYR A 397 29.03 8.50 17.25
N PRO A 398 29.55 9.17 18.29
CA PRO A 398 29.01 9.06 19.64
C PRO A 398 27.52 9.40 19.65
N ILE A 399 26.72 8.67 20.43
CA ILE A 399 25.28 8.93 20.59
C ILE A 399 24.99 10.37 21.08
N GLU A 400 25.95 10.98 21.79
CA GLU A 400 25.88 12.36 22.27
C GLU A 400 25.93 13.43 21.17
N MET A 401 26.30 13.04 19.94
CA MET A 401 26.29 13.93 18.77
C MET A 401 25.00 13.80 17.96
N MET A 402 24.10 12.90 18.34
CA MET A 402 22.88 12.59 17.58
C MET A 402 21.67 13.33 18.13
N PRO A 403 20.65 13.61 17.30
CA PRO A 403 19.39 14.21 17.74
C PRO A 403 18.73 13.45 18.88
N SER A 404 17.93 14.16 19.70
CA SER A 404 17.24 13.61 20.87
C SER A 404 16.40 12.36 20.57
N PHE A 405 15.81 12.29 19.37
CA PHE A 405 15.08 11.11 18.89
C PHE A 405 15.92 9.82 18.95
N PHE A 406 17.13 9.82 18.38
CA PHE A 406 18.00 8.64 18.38
C PHE A 406 18.57 8.35 19.77
N ARG A 407 18.83 9.38 20.56
CA ARG A 407 19.32 9.23 21.94
C ARG A 407 18.29 8.54 22.85
N ASN A 408 17.01 8.80 22.64
CA ASN A 408 15.92 8.14 23.36
C ASN A 408 15.70 6.68 22.92
N LEU A 409 15.88 6.38 21.63
CA LEU A 409 15.74 5.01 21.11
C LEU A 409 16.98 4.14 21.33
N TYR A 410 18.15 4.75 21.58
CA TYR A 410 19.44 4.11 21.77
C TYR A 410 19.43 2.84 22.66
N PRO A 411 18.72 2.82 23.82
CA PRO A 411 18.71 1.64 24.69
C PRO A 411 17.94 0.44 24.11
N PHE A 412 17.07 0.65 23.13
CA PHE A 412 16.25 -0.41 22.55
C PHE A 412 16.92 -1.08 21.34
N PHE A 413 18.02 -0.52 20.85
CA PHE A 413 18.69 -1.03 19.65
C PHE A 413 19.68 -2.15 19.99
N PRO A 414 19.49 -3.37 19.46
CA PRO A 414 20.43 -4.46 19.71
C PRO A 414 21.83 -4.19 19.13
N PHE A 415 21.95 -3.40 18.06
CA PHE A 415 23.24 -2.94 17.51
C PHE A 415 24.10 -2.20 18.54
N THR A 416 23.49 -1.47 19.47
CA THR A 416 24.22 -0.73 20.50
C THR A 416 25.08 -1.66 21.35
N TYR A 417 24.47 -2.75 21.81
CA TYR A 417 25.09 -3.71 22.72
C TYR A 417 26.13 -4.57 22.01
N SER A 418 25.82 -5.03 20.81
CA SER A 418 26.73 -5.87 20.02
C SER A 418 27.94 -5.10 19.48
N ILE A 419 27.78 -3.82 19.11
CA ILE A 419 28.91 -2.96 18.73
C ILE A 419 29.83 -2.75 19.94
N ASN A 420 29.27 -2.49 21.12
CA ASN A 420 30.06 -2.32 22.34
C ASN A 420 30.78 -3.62 22.74
N ALA A 421 30.10 -4.77 22.70
CA ALA A 421 30.72 -6.06 22.99
C ALA A 421 31.88 -6.38 22.02
N LEU A 422 31.70 -6.13 20.71
CA LEU A 422 32.80 -6.27 19.74
C LEU A 422 33.91 -5.26 19.98
N ARG A 423 33.61 -4.02 20.37
CA ARG A 423 34.63 -3.02 20.73
C ARG A 423 35.49 -3.48 21.90
N GLU A 424 34.92 -4.09 22.92
CA GLU A 424 35.68 -4.64 24.06
C GLU A 424 36.63 -5.76 23.62
N THR A 425 36.20 -6.62 22.68
CA THR A 425 37.08 -7.67 22.14
C THR A 425 38.19 -7.14 21.22
N ILE A 426 38.04 -5.93 20.66
CA ILE A 426 39.02 -5.26 19.78
C ILE A 426 39.99 -4.38 20.57
N GLY A 427 39.46 -3.51 21.43
CA GLY A 427 40.20 -2.51 22.20
C GLY A 427 40.70 -3.00 23.55
N GLY A 428 40.11 -4.06 24.11
CA GLY A 428 40.41 -4.58 25.45
C GLY A 428 39.24 -4.41 26.43
N PHE A 429 39.24 -5.22 27.50
CA PHE A 429 38.21 -5.17 28.54
C PHE A 429 38.56 -4.17 29.64
N TYR A 430 37.54 -3.54 30.23
CA TYR A 430 37.72 -2.70 31.41
C TYR A 430 38.15 -3.56 32.62
N ARG A 431 39.38 -3.31 33.12
CA ARG A 431 40.06 -3.99 34.26
C ARG A 431 40.68 -5.38 34.01
N ASN A 432 40.98 -5.77 32.78
CA ASN A 432 41.84 -6.94 32.51
C ASN A 432 43.19 -6.50 31.91
N ASP A 433 43.96 -5.77 32.72
CA ASP A 433 45.41 -5.61 32.54
C ASP A 433 46.15 -6.77 33.21
#